data_AF-A0A058ZGZ0-F1
#
_entry.id   AF-A0A058ZGZ0-F1
#
_cell.length_a   1.000
_cell.length_b   1.000
_cell.length_c   1.000
_cell.angle_alpha   90.00
_cell.angle_beta   90.00
_cell.angle_gamma   90.00
#
_symmetry.space_group_name_H-M   'P 1'
#
loop_
_entity.id
_entity.type
_entity.pdbx_description
1 polymer ?
#
loop_
_entity_poly.entity_id
_entity_poly.type
_entity_poly.pdbx_seq_one_letter_code
_entity_poly.pdbx_strand_id
1 'polypeptide(L)'
;MDELERGEKAASFQSYSYGLSDAEDITLTNWHATIIGPNGTTFDNRIYSLSIVCGPEYPNSAPVVSFSTMINASFVGPRGEVDLSKLPALGKWAPEHTIESVLKAIIEEMKSRSNRSNKQPAESAVY
;
A
#
# COMPACT_ATOMS: atom_id res chain seq x y z
N MET A 1 25.43 -11.82 28.07
CA MET A 1 24.17 -11.05 28.12
C MET A 1 23.92 -10.59 26.69
N ASP A 2 23.86 -11.52 25.74
CA ASP A 2 24.07 -11.21 24.31
C ASP A 2 22.95 -11.75 23.41
N GLU A 3 21.89 -12.29 24.04
CA GLU A 3 20.67 -12.71 23.34
C GLU A 3 19.62 -11.59 23.28
N LEU A 4 19.71 -10.57 24.13
CA LEU A 4 18.75 -9.47 24.16
C LEU A 4 18.99 -8.43 23.05
N GLU A 5 20.24 -8.25 22.62
CA GLU A 5 20.60 -7.35 21.51
C GLU A 5 20.34 -7.99 20.13
N ARG A 6 20.22 -9.32 20.08
CA ARG A 6 19.76 -10.06 18.89
C ARG A 6 18.24 -10.07 18.72
N GLY A 7 17.48 -9.65 19.74
CA GLY A 7 16.04 -9.44 19.67
C GLY A 7 15.64 -8.23 18.82
N GLU A 8 16.58 -7.33 18.48
CA GLU A 8 16.36 -6.20 17.57
C GLU A 8 16.37 -6.58 16.09
N LYS A 9 16.63 -7.86 15.76
CA LYS A 9 16.02 -8.49 14.58
C LYS A 9 14.64 -9.02 14.95
N ALA A 10 13.80 -8.17 15.56
CA ALA A 10 12.37 -8.42 15.60
C ALA A 10 11.98 -8.66 14.15
N ALA A 11 11.57 -9.90 13.83
CA ALA A 11 11.14 -10.31 12.51
C ALA A 11 10.34 -9.15 11.91
N SER A 12 10.83 -8.59 10.81
CA SER A 12 10.22 -7.43 10.17
C SER A 12 8.76 -7.79 9.96
N PHE A 13 7.86 -7.27 10.80
CA PHE A 13 6.43 -7.41 10.58
C PHE A 13 6.20 -6.73 9.25
N GLN A 14 6.00 -7.53 8.21
CA GLN A 14 5.71 -7.01 6.90
C GLN A 14 4.41 -6.24 7.06
N SER A 15 4.48 -4.91 6.97
CA SER A 15 3.33 -4.02 7.23
C SER A 15 2.32 -4.04 6.09
N TYR A 16 2.40 -5.05 5.23
CA TYR A 16 1.52 -5.27 4.11
C TYR A 16 1.45 -6.74 3.74
N SER A 17 0.34 -7.16 3.14
CA SER A 17 0.16 -8.46 2.50
C SER A 17 -0.56 -8.26 1.17
N TYR A 18 -0.39 -9.19 0.24
CA TYR A 18 -1.14 -9.20 -1.02
C TYR A 18 -1.29 -10.62 -1.55
N GLY A 19 -2.35 -10.85 -2.31
CA GLY A 19 -2.66 -12.13 -2.93
C GLY A 19 -3.73 -11.95 -4.01
N LEU A 20 -3.97 -12.99 -4.79
CA LEU A 20 -5.04 -12.97 -5.78
C LEU A 20 -6.39 -12.76 -5.09
N SER A 21 -7.23 -11.92 -5.68
CA SER A 21 -8.60 -11.72 -5.22
C SER A 21 -9.45 -12.98 -5.43
N ASP A 22 -9.14 -13.74 -6.47
CA ASP A 22 -9.71 -15.05 -6.76
C ASP A 22 -8.55 -16.03 -6.98
N ALA A 23 -8.49 -17.09 -6.16
CA ALA A 23 -7.43 -18.08 -6.23
C ALA A 23 -7.45 -18.89 -7.53
N GLU A 24 -8.58 -18.89 -8.25
CA GLU A 24 -8.74 -19.56 -9.54
C GLU A 24 -8.46 -18.63 -10.74
N ASP A 25 -8.13 -17.36 -10.51
CA ASP A 25 -7.78 -16.40 -11.56
C ASP A 25 -6.42 -16.75 -12.20
N ILE A 26 -6.47 -17.58 -13.24
CA ILE A 26 -5.30 -17.96 -14.05
C ILE A 26 -4.66 -16.76 -14.78
N THR A 27 -5.38 -15.65 -14.94
CA THR A 27 -4.87 -14.46 -15.60
C THR A 27 -4.00 -13.62 -14.68
N LEU A 28 -4.03 -13.89 -13.38
CA LEU A 28 -3.27 -13.17 -12.35
C LEU A 28 -3.52 -11.66 -12.42
N THR A 29 -4.75 -11.26 -12.73
CA THR A 29 -5.12 -9.88 -13.03
C THR A 29 -5.51 -9.15 -11.75
N ASN A 30 -6.33 -9.78 -10.90
CA ASN A 30 -6.96 -9.11 -9.77
C ASN A 30 -6.29 -9.51 -8.47
N TRP A 31 -5.77 -8.52 -7.76
CA TRP A 31 -5.04 -8.70 -6.51
C TRP A 31 -5.72 -7.90 -5.41
N HIS A 32 -5.83 -8.52 -4.23
CA HIS A 32 -6.18 -7.84 -3.00
C HIS A 32 -4.91 -7.59 -2.20
N ALA A 33 -4.79 -6.42 -1.60
CA ALA A 33 -3.70 -6.09 -0.70
C ALA A 33 -4.21 -5.44 0.58
N THR A 34 -3.45 -5.62 1.64
CA THR A 34 -3.70 -5.03 2.95
C THR A 34 -2.46 -4.28 3.39
N ILE A 35 -2.63 -3.10 3.99
CA ILE A 35 -1.56 -2.33 4.63
C ILE A 35 -1.93 -2.09 6.09
N ILE A 36 -1.01 -2.41 7.00
CA ILE A 36 -1.07 -1.98 8.39
C ILE A 36 -0.51 -0.57 8.44
N GLY A 37 -1.32 0.37 8.94
CA GLY A 37 -0.99 1.77 9.00
C GLY A 37 0.32 2.04 9.78
N PRO A 38 1.21 2.92 9.29
CA PRO A 38 2.49 3.14 9.94
C PRO A 38 2.39 3.69 11.36
N ASN A 39 3.17 3.09 12.27
CA ASN A 39 3.27 3.53 13.66
C ASN A 39 3.68 5.01 13.78
N GLY A 40 3.12 5.73 14.74
CA GLY A 40 3.45 7.13 15.00
C GLY A 40 2.89 8.12 13.95
N THR A 41 1.89 7.69 13.19
CA THR A 41 1.12 8.53 12.25
C THR A 41 -0.37 8.48 12.59
N THR A 42 -1.18 9.32 11.95
CA THR A 42 -2.65 9.25 12.05
C THR A 42 -3.25 7.99 11.43
N PHE A 43 -2.45 7.22 10.69
CA PHE A 43 -2.83 5.93 10.12
C PHE A 43 -2.59 4.76 11.08
N ASP A 44 -1.86 4.97 12.19
CA ASP A 44 -1.47 3.95 13.17
C ASP A 44 -2.69 3.16 13.71
N ASN A 45 -2.47 1.88 14.01
CA ASN A 45 -3.48 0.91 14.46
C ASN A 45 -4.68 0.71 13.51
N ARG A 46 -4.54 1.02 12.22
CA ARG A 46 -5.58 0.81 11.21
C ARG A 46 -5.13 -0.17 10.14
N ILE A 47 -6.10 -0.85 9.55
CA ILE A 47 -5.91 -1.78 8.43
C ILE A 47 -6.57 -1.18 7.18
N TYR A 48 -5.79 -0.99 6.12
CA TYR A 48 -6.27 -0.50 4.84
C TYR A 48 -6.31 -1.61 3.81
N SER A 49 -7.48 -1.85 3.23
CA SER A 49 -7.66 -2.77 2.11
C SER A 49 -7.56 -2.03 0.79
N LEU A 50 -6.91 -2.66 -0.19
CA LEU A 50 -6.70 -2.15 -1.53
C LEU A 50 -7.05 -3.23 -2.56
N SER A 51 -7.51 -2.79 -3.72
CA SER A 51 -7.56 -3.59 -4.94
C SER A 51 -6.48 -3.14 -5.91
N ILE A 52 -5.86 -4.11 -6.58
CA ILE A 52 -4.78 -3.91 -7.52
C ILE A 52 -5.12 -4.71 -8.78
N VAL A 53 -5.16 -4.03 -9.92
CA VAL A 53 -5.47 -4.64 -11.22
C VAL A 53 -4.23 -4.56 -12.10
N CYS A 54 -3.62 -5.72 -12.32
CA CYS A 54 -2.51 -5.91 -13.27
C CYS A 54 -3.11 -6.08 -14.67
N GLY A 55 -3.18 -4.99 -15.44
CA GLY A 55 -3.73 -5.03 -16.79
C GLY A 55 -2.88 -5.84 -17.78
N PRO A 56 -3.34 -6.00 -19.04
CA PRO A 56 -2.65 -6.79 -20.06
C PRO A 56 -1.21 -6.36 -20.36
N GLU A 57 -0.91 -5.07 -20.15
CA GLU A 57 0.41 -4.48 -20.36
C GLU A 57 1.30 -4.52 -19.11
N TYR A 58 0.86 -5.09 -17.99
CA TYR A 58 1.69 -5.24 -16.81
C TYR A 58 2.79 -6.30 -17.05
N PRO A 59 4.07 -6.07 -16.66
CA PRO A 59 4.58 -4.92 -15.90
C PRO A 59 5.10 -3.77 -16.76
N ASN A 60 4.98 -3.78 -18.09
CA ASN A 60 5.40 -2.65 -18.93
C ASN A 60 4.66 -1.35 -18.58
N SER A 61 3.38 -1.47 -18.22
CA SER A 61 2.57 -0.40 -17.64
C SER A 61 2.25 -0.68 -16.17
N ALA A 62 2.10 0.39 -15.39
CA ALA A 62 1.80 0.29 -13.97
C ALA A 62 0.43 -0.35 -13.72
N PRO A 63 0.25 -1.08 -12.60
CA PRO A 63 -1.05 -1.59 -12.23
C PRO A 63 -1.97 -0.44 -11.81
N VAL A 64 -3.29 -0.66 -11.93
CA VAL A 64 -4.28 0.26 -11.37
C VAL A 64 -4.50 -0.10 -9.91
N VAL A 65 -4.41 0.88 -9.02
CA VAL A 65 -4.52 0.66 -7.57
C VAL A 65 -5.62 1.54 -7.00
N SER A 66 -6.46 0.98 -6.15
CA SER A 66 -7.46 1.75 -5.41
C SER A 66 -7.63 1.22 -3.99
N PHE A 67 -7.84 2.13 -3.05
CA PHE A 67 -8.23 1.79 -1.69
C PHE A 67 -9.71 1.42 -1.65
N SER A 68 -10.04 0.33 -0.96
CA SER A 68 -11.41 0.01 -0.55
C SER A 68 -11.74 0.71 0.77
N THR A 69 -10.78 0.77 1.70
CA THR A 69 -10.91 1.52 2.96
C THR A 69 -10.68 3.01 2.72
N MET A 70 -11.57 3.89 3.19
CA MET A 70 -11.39 5.33 3.07
C MET A 70 -10.12 5.80 3.78
N ILE A 71 -9.36 6.64 3.08
CA ILE A 71 -8.08 7.18 3.55
C ILE A 71 -7.97 8.64 3.12
N ASN A 72 -7.50 9.50 4.02
CA ASN A 72 -7.17 10.88 3.69
C ASN A 72 -5.66 11.02 3.46
N ALA A 73 -5.25 10.93 2.19
CA ALA A 73 -3.87 11.10 1.75
C ALA A 73 -3.79 11.84 0.40
N SER A 74 -2.75 12.63 0.20
CA SER A 74 -2.57 13.52 -0.96
C SER A 74 -2.51 12.81 -2.32
N PHE A 75 -2.17 11.51 -2.30
CA PHE A 75 -2.03 10.64 -3.45
C PHE A 75 -3.28 9.79 -3.73
N VAL A 76 -4.37 9.97 -2.98
CA VAL A 76 -5.62 9.22 -3.14
C VAL A 76 -6.73 10.16 -3.62
N GLY A 77 -7.41 9.77 -4.69
CA GLY A 77 -8.55 10.49 -5.26
C GLY A 77 -9.86 10.22 -4.51
N PRO A 78 -10.96 10.91 -4.89
CA PRO A 78 -12.23 10.87 -4.16
C PRO A 78 -12.93 9.50 -4.17
N ARG A 79 -12.54 8.56 -5.05
CA ARG A 79 -13.10 7.20 -5.11
C ARG A 79 -12.06 6.14 -4.72
N GLY A 80 -11.01 6.55 -4.01
CA GLY A 80 -9.95 5.65 -3.54
C GLY A 80 -8.85 5.37 -4.55
N GLU A 81 -8.92 5.92 -5.77
CA GLU A 81 -7.91 5.74 -6.80
C GLU A 81 -6.54 6.30 -6.36
N VAL A 82 -5.49 5.50 -6.53
CA VAL A 82 -4.12 5.91 -6.20
C VAL A 82 -3.46 6.55 -7.40
N ASP A 83 -2.99 7.78 -7.24
CA ASP A 83 -2.18 8.48 -8.21
C ASP A 83 -0.70 8.13 -8.00
N LEU A 84 -0.21 7.15 -8.77
CA LEU A 84 1.17 6.67 -8.68
C LEU A 84 2.21 7.76 -8.99
N SER A 85 1.85 8.81 -9.74
CA SER A 85 2.77 9.92 -10.03
C SER A 85 3.09 10.76 -8.79
N LYS A 86 2.25 10.67 -7.75
CA LYS A 86 2.45 11.32 -6.45
C LYS A 86 3.20 10.46 -5.44
N LEU A 87 3.69 9.28 -5.85
CA LEU A 87 4.52 8.40 -5.03
C LEU A 87 6.00 8.53 -5.45
N PRO A 88 6.82 9.33 -4.76
CA PRO A 88 8.19 9.61 -5.19
C PRO A 88 9.07 8.37 -5.30
N ALA A 89 8.81 7.36 -4.47
CA ALA A 89 9.57 6.11 -4.44
C ALA A 89 9.40 5.25 -5.71
N LEU A 90 8.31 5.43 -6.47
CA LEU A 90 8.11 4.78 -7.78
C LEU A 90 8.74 5.58 -8.93
N GLY A 91 9.07 6.85 -8.71
CA GLY A 91 9.61 7.75 -9.72
C GLY A 91 8.83 7.67 -11.03
N LYS A 92 9.53 7.27 -12.11
CA LYS A 92 8.89 6.85 -13.35
C LYS A 92 8.68 5.33 -13.30
N TRP A 93 7.45 4.88 -13.54
CA TRP A 93 7.17 3.46 -13.65
C TRP A 93 8.09 2.79 -14.68
N ALA A 94 8.58 1.62 -14.31
CA ALA A 94 9.47 0.79 -15.10
C ALA A 94 9.17 -0.68 -14.80
N PRO A 95 9.39 -1.60 -15.76
CA PRO A 95 8.93 -2.99 -15.65
C PRO A 95 9.59 -3.80 -14.52
N GLU A 96 10.64 -3.28 -13.89
CA GLU A 96 11.28 -3.90 -12.72
C GLU A 96 10.49 -3.65 -11.42
N HIS A 97 9.56 -2.69 -11.42
CA HIS A 97 8.68 -2.46 -10.29
C HIS A 97 7.62 -3.57 -10.19
N THR A 98 7.25 -3.89 -8.95
CA THR A 98 6.29 -4.95 -8.65
C THR A 98 5.13 -4.40 -7.81
N ILE A 99 4.12 -5.24 -7.57
CA ILE A 99 3.07 -4.99 -6.56
C ILE A 99 3.71 -4.63 -5.21
N GLU A 100 4.78 -5.33 -4.82
CA GLU A 100 5.50 -5.04 -3.58
C GLU A 100 6.14 -3.64 -3.59
N SER A 101 6.74 -3.22 -4.71
CA SER A 101 7.29 -1.86 -4.85
C SER A 101 6.21 -0.80 -4.65
N VAL A 102 5.01 -1.02 -5.19
CA VAL A 102 3.85 -0.13 -5.03
C VAL A 102 3.43 -0.03 -3.56
N LEU A 103 3.28 -1.17 -2.88
CA LEU A 103 2.86 -1.19 -1.47
C LEU A 103 3.89 -0.48 -0.56
N LYS A 104 5.18 -0.71 -0.80
CA LYS A 104 6.26 0.00 -0.10
C LYS A 104 6.18 1.51 -0.32
N ALA A 105 6.01 1.94 -1.58
CA ALA A 105 5.91 3.35 -1.92
C ALA A 105 4.71 4.04 -1.25
N ILE A 106 3.56 3.36 -1.18
CA ILE A 106 2.37 3.85 -0.45
C ILE A 106 2.68 4.02 1.03
N ILE A 107 3.30 3.02 1.68
CA ILE A 107 3.66 3.07 3.10
C ILE A 107 4.65 4.21 3.40
N GLU A 108 5.63 4.43 2.52
CA GLU A 108 6.57 5.54 2.64
C GLU A 108 5.87 6.90 2.52
N GLU A 109 4.94 7.03 1.57
CA GLU A 109 4.22 8.28 1.38
C GLU A 109 3.19 8.54 2.50
N MET A 110 2.61 7.50 3.12
CA MET A 110 1.82 7.64 4.35
C MET A 110 2.65 8.22 5.51
N LYS A 111 3.95 7.92 5.58
CA LYS A 111 4.87 8.46 6.58
C LYS A 111 5.35 9.88 6.25
N SER A 112 5.10 10.38 5.04
CA SER A 112 5.58 11.68 4.58
C SER A 112 4.99 12.82 5.41
N ARG A 113 5.70 13.95 5.46
CA ARG A 113 5.24 15.14 6.21
C ARG A 113 3.87 15.64 5.74
N SER A 114 3.56 15.43 4.46
CA SER A 114 2.31 15.85 3.83
C SER A 114 1.11 15.01 4.25
N ASN A 115 1.34 13.80 4.77
CA ASN A 115 0.26 12.83 5.05
C ASN A 115 0.20 12.37 6.50
N ARG A 116 1.34 12.26 7.20
CA ARG A 116 1.44 11.61 8.53
C ARG A 116 0.47 12.14 9.58
N SER A 117 0.03 13.39 9.47
CA SER A 117 -0.84 14.08 10.42
C SER A 117 -2.24 14.39 9.88
N ASN A 118 -2.62 13.87 8.71
CA ASN A 118 -3.93 14.13 8.13
C ASN A 118 -5.05 13.52 8.97
N LYS A 119 -6.10 14.30 9.25
CA LYS A 119 -7.27 13.77 9.95
C LYS A 119 -7.93 12.69 9.09
N GLN A 120 -7.94 11.47 9.60
CA GLN A 120 -8.50 10.33 8.87
C GLN A 120 -10.02 10.23 9.06
N PRO A 121 -10.74 9.62 8.09
CA PRO A 121 -12.12 9.20 8.24
C PRO A 121 -12.33 8.19 9.39
N ALA A 122 -13.59 7.83 9.64
CA ALA A 122 -13.91 6.72 10.53
C ALA A 122 -13.23 5.43 10.03
N GLU A 123 -12.75 4.59 10.94
CA GLU A 123 -11.94 3.42 10.60
C GLU A 123 -12.69 2.39 9.73
N SER A 124 -14.01 2.29 9.89
CA SER A 124 -14.89 1.42 9.10
C SER A 124 -15.41 2.05 7.81
N ALA A 125 -14.98 3.27 7.47
CA ALA A 125 -15.43 3.94 6.26
C ALA A 125 -14.81 3.28 5.01
N VAL A 126 -15.65 3.03 4.00
CA VAL A 126 -15.28 2.41 2.72
C VAL A 126 -15.77 3.28 1.56
N TYR A 127 -15.05 3.24 0.43
CA TYR A 127 -15.44 3.97 -0.78
C TYR A 127 -16.67 3.37 -1.47
#